data_AF-A0A8H5M8P0-F1
#
_entry.id   AF-A0A8H5M8P0-F1
#
_cell.length_a   1.000
_cell.length_b   1.000
_cell.length_c   1.000
_cell.angle_alpha   90.00
_cell.angle_beta   90.00
_cell.angle_gamma   90.00
#
_symmetry.space_group_name_H-M   'P 1'
#
loop_
_entity.id
_entity.type
_entity.pdbx_description
1 polymer ?
#
loop_
_entity_poly.entity_id
_entity_poly.type
_entity_poly.pdbx_seq_one_letter_code
_entity_poly.pdbx_strand_id
1 'polypeptide(L)'
;MGPFPPTKQLDELQLIRCSLLPDESLLILDDNETWTRLITAHSEEDADALAEHRNLISPARVEIKVKSARVFFVIELPLRYAGSLAETTPTFAVKGDQITRVEQHQWQRFIEEKLEEIAETEYPIYQLITLHLLPLVHEELEAWPSQTPVDETDTKPASPSPRYHALLTSHHLISPNKRRSLQNWSTSLSLSGFAKVGYPGVIYAEGQKEEVEEFVGYVKAMQWLALRVRFVEELPEYETSSSDHDRRWMECQKVSEVVEEMRRLGREQLVVEMGIGSAGSR
;
A
#
# COMPACT_ATOMS: atom_id res chain seq x y z
N MET A 1 3.47 -25.19 29.36
CA MET A 1 3.19 -24.91 27.94
C MET A 1 2.74 -23.46 27.86
N GLY A 2 3.66 -22.56 27.47
CA GLY A 2 3.38 -21.13 27.43
C GLY A 2 2.37 -20.77 26.34
N PRO A 3 1.73 -19.60 26.44
CA PRO A 3 0.70 -19.16 25.50
C PRO A 3 1.35 -18.87 24.14
N PHE A 4 0.87 -19.48 23.07
CA PHE A 4 1.17 -19.04 21.69
C PHE A 4 0.52 -17.67 21.47
N PRO A 5 1.30 -16.60 21.26
CA PRO A 5 1.17 -15.80 20.01
C PRO A 5 2.48 -15.05 19.58
N PRO A 6 2.55 -14.40 18.40
CA PRO A 6 1.48 -14.17 17.42
C PRO A 6 1.80 -14.76 16.04
N THR A 7 0.75 -14.75 15.24
CA THR A 7 0.66 -15.14 13.84
C THR A 7 1.52 -14.26 12.92
N LYS A 8 2.82 -14.07 13.20
CA LYS A 8 3.72 -13.19 12.42
C LYS A 8 3.71 -13.49 10.92
N GLN A 9 3.49 -14.76 10.55
CA GLN A 9 3.22 -15.16 9.16
C GLN A 9 1.96 -14.50 8.58
N LEU A 10 0.85 -14.52 9.31
CA LEU A 10 -0.40 -13.88 8.88
C LEU A 10 -0.24 -12.36 8.88
N ASP A 11 0.41 -11.79 9.90
CA ASP A 11 0.69 -10.35 9.97
C ASP A 11 1.45 -9.92 8.71
N GLU A 12 2.51 -10.64 8.35
CA GLU A 12 3.35 -10.31 7.22
C GLU A 12 2.66 -10.52 5.87
N LEU A 13 1.95 -11.64 5.70
CA LEU A 13 1.14 -11.89 4.50
C LEU A 13 0.03 -10.84 4.34
N GLN A 14 -0.56 -10.37 5.44
CA GLN A 14 -1.53 -9.29 5.43
C GLN A 14 -0.88 -7.96 5.07
N LEU A 15 0.30 -7.64 5.60
CA LEU A 15 1.06 -6.45 5.20
C LEU A 15 1.36 -6.44 3.71
N ILE A 16 1.77 -7.59 3.15
CA ILE A 16 2.02 -7.74 1.71
C ILE A 16 0.72 -7.52 0.93
N ARG A 17 -0.37 -8.23 1.25
CA ARG A 17 -1.67 -8.07 0.58
C ARG A 17 -2.14 -6.63 0.58
N CYS A 18 -2.01 -5.95 1.71
CA CYS A 18 -2.41 -4.55 1.89
C CYS A 18 -1.43 -3.53 1.31
N SER A 19 -0.39 -3.98 0.62
CA SER A 19 0.60 -3.14 -0.04
C SER A 19 0.62 -3.31 -1.55
N LEU A 20 -0.14 -4.28 -2.07
CA LEU A 20 -0.23 -4.55 -3.50
C LEU A 20 -0.92 -3.44 -4.29
N LEU A 21 -0.39 -3.17 -5.49
CA LEU A 21 -0.98 -2.32 -6.51
C LEU A 21 -2.07 -3.09 -7.31
N PRO A 22 -2.94 -2.40 -8.08
CA PRO A 22 -4.07 -3.03 -8.77
C PRO A 22 -3.69 -4.11 -9.78
N ASP A 23 -2.48 -4.03 -10.34
CA ASP A 23 -1.93 -4.98 -11.30
C ASP A 23 -1.05 -6.06 -10.64
N GLU A 24 -0.88 -6.01 -9.32
CA GLU A 24 -0.15 -6.99 -8.52
C GLU A 24 -1.12 -7.96 -7.84
N SER A 25 -0.68 -9.19 -7.63
CA SER A 25 -1.49 -10.24 -7.02
C SER A 25 -0.68 -11.12 -6.08
N LEU A 26 -1.34 -11.55 -4.99
CA LEU A 26 -0.86 -12.59 -4.09
C LEU A 26 -1.86 -13.73 -4.11
N LEU A 27 -1.42 -14.92 -4.50
CA LEU A 27 -2.23 -16.14 -4.58
C LEU A 27 -1.67 -17.21 -3.64
N ILE A 28 -2.54 -17.85 -2.87
CA ILE A 28 -2.17 -19.03 -2.08
C ILE A 28 -2.16 -20.24 -3.02
N LEU A 29 -1.05 -20.96 -3.04
CA LEU A 29 -0.86 -22.14 -3.88
C LEU A 29 -1.35 -23.41 -3.18
N ASP A 30 -1.46 -24.49 -3.97
CA ASP A 30 -1.88 -25.84 -3.55
C ASP A 30 -3.30 -25.92 -2.96
N ASP A 31 -4.18 -25.00 -3.37
CA ASP A 31 -5.57 -24.90 -2.89
C ASP A 31 -5.67 -24.95 -1.35
N ASN A 32 -4.74 -24.26 -0.67
CA ASN A 32 -4.69 -24.26 0.78
C ASN A 32 -5.80 -23.38 1.37
N GLU A 33 -7.00 -23.95 1.46
CA GLU A 33 -8.19 -23.30 2.03
C GLU A 33 -7.93 -22.81 3.45
N THR A 34 -7.15 -23.54 4.24
CA THR A 34 -6.82 -23.17 5.62
C THR A 34 -6.04 -21.86 5.67
N TRP A 35 -4.99 -21.69 4.86
CA TRP A 35 -4.27 -20.41 4.78
C TRP A 35 -5.15 -19.28 4.26
N THR A 36 -5.98 -19.55 3.25
CA THR A 36 -6.91 -18.56 2.71
C THR A 36 -7.90 -18.05 3.76
N ARG A 37 -8.49 -18.98 4.54
CA ARG A 37 -9.38 -18.66 5.65
C ARG A 37 -8.66 -17.91 6.76
N LEU A 38 -7.48 -18.37 7.17
CA LEU A 38 -6.71 -17.73 8.25
C LEU A 38 -6.30 -16.29 7.92
N ILE A 39 -5.88 -16.01 6.68
CA ILE A 39 -5.53 -14.63 6.29
C ILE A 39 -6.78 -13.74 6.25
N THR A 40 -7.92 -14.28 5.82
CA THR A 40 -9.19 -13.54 5.80
C THR A 40 -9.68 -13.26 7.23
N ALA A 41 -9.68 -14.27 8.09
CA ALA A 41 -10.01 -14.14 9.51
C ALA A 41 -9.07 -13.17 10.24
N HIS A 42 -7.77 -13.18 9.91
CA HIS A 42 -6.81 -12.23 10.45
C HIS A 42 -7.13 -10.78 10.06
N SER A 43 -7.61 -10.56 8.84
CA SER A 43 -8.03 -9.24 8.38
C SER A 43 -9.33 -8.74 9.03
N GLU A 44 -10.19 -9.66 9.46
CA GLU A 44 -11.46 -9.38 10.13
C GLU A 44 -11.36 -9.38 11.67
N GLU A 45 -10.16 -9.65 12.21
CA GLU A 45 -9.91 -9.80 13.65
C GLU A 45 -10.78 -10.90 14.31
N ASP A 46 -11.11 -11.96 13.57
CA ASP A 46 -11.92 -13.09 14.06
C ASP A 46 -11.07 -14.07 14.90
N ALA A 47 -11.16 -13.92 16.22
CA ALA A 47 -10.39 -14.72 17.18
C ALA A 47 -10.73 -16.21 17.18
N ASP A 48 -11.98 -16.58 16.85
CA ASP A 48 -12.43 -17.98 16.87
C ASP A 48 -11.88 -18.73 15.66
N ALA A 49 -11.93 -18.10 14.47
CA ALA A 49 -11.32 -18.65 13.26
C ALA A 49 -9.78 -18.71 13.35
N LEU A 50 -9.14 -17.74 14.02
CA LEU A 50 -7.69 -17.74 14.24
C LEU A 50 -7.22 -18.89 15.16
N ALA A 51 -8.10 -19.50 15.94
CA ALA A 51 -7.74 -20.66 16.76
C ALA A 51 -7.32 -21.88 15.91
N GLU A 52 -7.78 -21.96 14.65
CA GLU A 52 -7.40 -23.00 13.69
C GLU A 52 -5.92 -22.94 13.29
N HIS A 53 -5.23 -21.82 13.52
CA HIS A 53 -3.79 -21.68 13.25
C HIS A 53 -2.94 -22.76 13.95
N ARG A 54 -3.39 -23.27 15.11
CA ARG A 54 -2.71 -24.35 15.84
C ARG A 54 -2.73 -25.70 15.11
N ASN A 55 -3.63 -25.86 14.14
CA ASN A 55 -3.81 -27.08 13.36
C ASN A 55 -3.08 -27.02 12.01
N LEU A 56 -2.26 -25.99 11.76
CA LEU A 56 -1.48 -25.90 10.53
C LEU A 56 -0.46 -27.05 10.43
N ILE A 57 -0.58 -27.83 9.36
CA ILE A 57 0.28 -28.97 9.06
C ILE A 57 1.16 -28.75 7.82
N SER A 58 0.93 -27.66 7.08
CA SER A 58 1.62 -27.36 5.82
C SER A 58 2.12 -25.91 5.79
N PRO A 59 3.33 -25.64 5.25
CA PRO A 59 3.85 -24.29 5.09
C PRO A 59 2.94 -23.43 4.19
N ALA A 60 2.99 -22.11 4.34
CA ALA A 60 2.28 -21.21 3.42
C ALA A 60 3.09 -21.11 2.13
N ARG A 61 2.49 -21.50 0.99
CA ARG A 61 3.09 -21.29 -0.33
C ARG A 61 2.31 -20.21 -1.05
N VAL A 62 2.98 -19.10 -1.34
CA VAL A 62 2.35 -17.92 -1.95
C VAL A 62 3.05 -17.54 -3.24
N GLU A 63 2.26 -17.20 -4.25
CA GLU A 63 2.72 -16.65 -5.52
C GLU A 63 2.49 -15.13 -5.52
N ILE A 64 3.53 -14.37 -5.88
CA ILE A 64 3.49 -12.93 -6.10
C ILE A 64 3.73 -12.65 -7.58
N LYS A 65 2.78 -11.97 -8.22
CA LYS A 65 2.83 -11.71 -9.66
C LYS A 65 2.31 -10.33 -10.01
N VAL A 66 3.02 -9.66 -10.92
CA VAL A 66 2.56 -8.46 -11.62
C VAL A 66 1.98 -8.88 -12.96
N LYS A 67 0.77 -8.42 -13.29
CA LYS A 67 -0.01 -8.90 -14.45
C LYS A 67 0.75 -8.82 -15.78
N SER A 68 1.51 -7.75 -15.99
CA SER A 68 2.28 -7.50 -17.21
C SER A 68 3.71 -8.05 -17.16
N ALA A 69 4.17 -8.54 -15.99
CA ALA A 69 5.52 -9.05 -15.82
C ALA A 69 5.67 -10.48 -16.32
N ARG A 70 6.84 -10.75 -16.90
CA ARG A 70 7.26 -12.09 -17.31
C ARG A 70 7.75 -12.93 -16.13
N VAL A 71 8.28 -12.28 -15.10
CA VAL A 71 8.79 -12.91 -13.88
C VAL A 71 7.75 -12.85 -12.76
N PHE A 72 7.72 -13.89 -11.94
CA PHE A 72 6.91 -13.97 -10.74
C PHE A 72 7.62 -14.80 -9.67
N PHE A 73 7.25 -14.59 -8.41
CA PHE A 73 7.97 -15.16 -7.27
C PHE A 73 7.06 -16.13 -6.53
N VAL A 74 7.61 -17.27 -6.13
CA VAL A 74 6.94 -18.22 -5.24
C VAL A 74 7.72 -18.29 -3.94
N ILE A 75 7.01 -18.15 -2.84
CA ILE A 75 7.59 -18.08 -1.50
C ILE A 75 6.96 -19.17 -0.66
N GLU A 76 7.79 -19.96 0.00
CA GLU A 76 7.34 -20.95 0.97
C GLU A 76 7.78 -20.51 2.37
N LEU A 77 6.79 -20.14 3.18
CA LEU A 77 6.96 -19.77 4.58
C LEU A 77 6.82 -21.02 5.47
N PRO A 78 7.90 -21.49 6.11
CA PRO A 78 7.84 -22.68 6.95
C PRO A 78 6.97 -22.44 8.18
N LEU A 79 6.30 -23.47 8.70
CA LEU A 79 5.40 -23.38 9.88
C LEU A 79 6.02 -22.75 11.13
N ARG A 80 7.35 -22.81 11.25
CA ARG A 80 8.10 -22.27 12.40
C ARG A 80 8.57 -20.83 12.20
N TYR A 81 8.28 -20.24 11.04
CA TYR A 81 8.66 -18.88 10.75
C TYR A 81 7.95 -17.90 11.70
N ALA A 82 8.73 -17.13 12.44
CA ALA A 82 8.24 -16.24 13.50
C ALA A 82 8.51 -14.75 13.23
N GLY A 83 8.60 -14.35 11.95
CA GLY A 83 8.86 -12.96 11.57
C GLY A 83 10.34 -12.56 11.59
N SER A 84 11.25 -13.52 11.64
CA SER A 84 12.72 -13.30 11.60
C SER A 84 13.39 -14.40 10.79
N LEU A 85 14.46 -14.04 10.07
CA LEU A 85 15.28 -14.98 9.29
C LEU A 85 16.30 -15.76 10.12
N ALA A 86 16.52 -15.38 11.39
CA ALA A 86 17.58 -15.96 12.24
C ALA A 86 17.32 -17.44 12.59
N GLU A 87 16.06 -17.82 12.79
CA GLU A 87 15.70 -19.18 13.24
C GLU A 87 15.21 -20.07 12.10
N THR A 88 14.59 -19.49 11.08
CA THR A 88 13.96 -20.24 10.00
C THR A 88 13.94 -19.41 8.73
N THR A 89 14.57 -19.93 7.68
CA THR A 89 14.70 -19.23 6.39
C THR A 89 13.58 -19.69 5.44
N PRO A 90 12.75 -18.78 4.93
CA PRO A 90 11.81 -19.10 3.87
C PRO A 90 12.52 -19.46 2.57
N THR A 91 11.86 -20.28 1.74
CA THR A 91 12.41 -20.60 0.42
C THR A 91 11.77 -19.72 -0.64
N PHE A 92 12.60 -19.28 -1.59
CA PHE A 92 12.19 -18.43 -2.69
C PHE A 92 12.49 -19.13 -4.00
N ALA A 93 11.51 -19.12 -4.90
CA ALA A 93 11.65 -19.62 -6.25
C ALA A 93 11.25 -18.51 -7.23
N VAL A 94 12.17 -18.19 -8.13
CA VAL A 94 11.92 -17.27 -9.26
C VAL A 94 11.39 -18.11 -10.41
N LYS A 95 10.21 -17.75 -10.90
CA LYS A 95 9.56 -18.36 -12.06
C LYS A 95 9.27 -17.30 -13.10
N GLY A 96 9.05 -17.70 -14.34
CA GLY A 96 8.67 -16.75 -15.37
C GLY A 96 8.47 -17.38 -16.74
N ASP A 97 7.82 -16.64 -17.63
CA ASP A 97 7.65 -17.05 -19.02
C ASP A 97 8.87 -16.61 -19.85
N GLN A 98 9.54 -17.60 -20.45
CA GLN A 98 10.77 -17.44 -21.24
C GLN A 98 11.94 -16.75 -20.49
N ILE A 99 12.01 -16.82 -19.16
CA ILE A 99 13.17 -16.29 -18.44
C ILE A 99 14.40 -17.16 -18.71
N THR A 100 15.53 -16.52 -19.00
CA THR A 100 16.81 -17.20 -19.21
C THR A 100 17.38 -17.69 -17.89
N ARG A 101 18.28 -18.67 -17.94
CA ARG A 101 19.02 -19.13 -16.76
C ARG A 101 19.84 -18.02 -16.10
N VAL A 102 20.31 -17.05 -16.90
CA VAL A 102 21.09 -15.91 -16.41
C VAL A 102 20.20 -14.96 -15.63
N GLU A 103 19.04 -14.59 -16.18
CA GLU A 103 18.05 -13.75 -15.48
C GLU A 103 17.58 -14.42 -14.19
N GLN A 104 17.29 -15.73 -14.22
CA GLN A 104 16.89 -16.48 -13.02
C GLN A 104 17.97 -16.43 -11.92
N HIS A 105 19.24 -16.61 -12.30
CA HIS A 105 20.35 -16.52 -11.36
C HIS A 105 20.57 -15.09 -10.83
N GLN A 106 20.32 -14.06 -11.64
CA GLN A 106 20.40 -12.67 -11.20
C GLN A 106 19.35 -12.36 -10.14
N TRP A 107 18.09 -12.76 -10.39
CA TRP A 107 17.01 -12.61 -9.42
C TRP A 107 17.27 -13.38 -8.13
N GLN A 108 17.76 -14.61 -8.24
CA GLN A 108 18.06 -15.42 -7.05
C GLN A 108 19.18 -14.82 -6.21
N ARG A 109 20.26 -14.36 -6.86
CA ARG A 109 21.35 -13.64 -6.18
C ARG A 109 20.85 -12.36 -5.52
N PHE A 110 19.99 -11.59 -6.20
CA PHE A 110 19.42 -10.37 -5.64
C PHE A 110 18.57 -10.66 -4.39
N ILE A 111 17.77 -11.72 -4.42
CA ILE A 111 16.98 -12.17 -3.27
C ILE A 111 17.91 -12.53 -2.10
N GLU A 112 18.96 -13.31 -2.35
CA GLU A 112 19.93 -13.73 -1.31
C GLU A 112 20.62 -12.50 -0.68
N GLU A 113 21.16 -11.59 -1.50
CA GLU A 113 21.80 -10.35 -1.03
C GLU A 113 20.82 -9.50 -0.20
N LYS A 114 19.55 -9.35 -0.63
CA LYS A 114 18.56 -8.56 0.11
C LYS A 114 18.07 -9.24 1.39
N LEU A 115 17.95 -10.56 1.41
CA LEU A 115 17.60 -11.30 2.62
C LEU A 115 18.68 -11.12 3.70
N GLU A 116 19.96 -11.09 3.33
CA GLU A 116 21.05 -10.79 4.27
C GLU A 116 20.94 -9.37 4.82
N GLU A 117 20.67 -8.37 3.97
CA GLU A 117 20.53 -6.97 4.38
C GLU A 117 19.35 -6.75 5.35
N ILE A 118 18.23 -7.45 5.14
CA ILE A 118 17.00 -7.25 5.93
C ILE A 118 16.82 -8.29 7.05
N ALA A 119 17.81 -9.14 7.29
CA ALA A 119 17.68 -10.29 8.20
C ALA A 119 17.26 -9.93 9.64
N GLU A 120 17.71 -8.77 10.13
CA GLU A 120 17.41 -8.27 11.48
C GLU A 120 16.18 -7.37 11.55
N THR A 121 15.49 -7.17 10.42
CA THR A 121 14.34 -6.27 10.36
C THR A 121 13.04 -6.93 10.78
N GLU A 122 12.05 -6.12 11.17
CA GLU A 122 10.70 -6.62 11.39
C GLU A 122 10.00 -6.86 10.04
N TYR A 123 9.46 -8.07 9.86
CA TYR A 123 8.79 -8.51 8.63
C TYR A 123 9.71 -8.48 7.39
N PRO A 124 10.79 -9.30 7.38
CA PRO A 124 11.76 -9.32 6.28
C PRO A 124 11.17 -9.77 4.93
N ILE A 125 10.15 -10.62 4.91
CA ILE A 125 9.48 -11.07 3.69
C ILE A 125 8.62 -9.97 3.09
N TYR A 126 7.90 -9.23 3.94
CA TYR A 126 7.19 -8.02 3.51
C TYR A 126 8.17 -7.02 2.91
N GLN A 127 9.32 -6.80 3.55
CA GLN A 127 10.34 -5.89 3.06
C GLN A 127 10.92 -6.36 1.72
N LEU A 128 11.31 -7.62 1.62
CA LEU A 128 11.81 -8.19 0.37
C LEU A 128 10.82 -7.99 -0.78
N ILE A 129 9.56 -8.39 -0.60
CA ILE A 129 8.57 -8.35 -1.68
C ILE A 129 8.22 -6.90 -2.03
N THR A 130 7.82 -6.13 -1.02
CA THR A 130 7.19 -4.82 -1.24
C THR A 130 8.20 -3.72 -1.51
N LEU A 131 9.39 -3.80 -0.88
CA LEU A 131 10.40 -2.74 -0.95
C LEU A 131 11.51 -3.03 -1.97
N HIS A 132 11.66 -4.29 -2.39
CA HIS A 132 12.76 -4.68 -3.28
C HIS A 132 12.27 -5.36 -4.56
N LEU A 133 11.52 -6.46 -4.47
CA LEU A 133 11.15 -7.25 -5.66
C LEU A 133 10.11 -6.56 -6.54
N LEU A 134 8.96 -6.15 -5.98
CA LEU A 134 7.91 -5.49 -6.76
C LEU A 134 8.40 -4.18 -7.41
N PRO A 135 9.11 -3.27 -6.70
CA PRO A 135 9.68 -2.09 -7.34
C PRO A 135 10.61 -2.42 -8.50
N LEU A 136 11.50 -3.41 -8.35
CA LEU A 136 12.43 -3.80 -9.40
C LEU A 136 11.72 -4.39 -10.63
N VAL A 137 10.66 -5.18 -10.42
CA VAL A 137 9.82 -5.68 -11.52
C VAL A 137 9.15 -4.52 -12.27
N HIS A 138 8.64 -3.52 -11.56
CA HIS A 138 8.07 -2.33 -12.20
C HIS A 138 9.12 -1.51 -12.95
N GLU A 139 10.33 -1.36 -12.42
CA GLU A 139 11.44 -0.70 -13.12
C GLU A 139 11.80 -1.42 -14.44
N GLU A 140 11.81 -2.76 -14.44
CA GLU A 140 12.03 -3.56 -15.65
C GLU A 140 10.89 -3.41 -16.68
N LEU A 141 9.64 -3.27 -16.20
CA LEU A 141 8.47 -3.04 -17.05
C LEU A 141 8.46 -1.63 -17.66
N GLU A 142 8.82 -0.61 -16.88
CA GLU A 142 8.92 0.78 -17.33
C GLU A 142 10.10 0.98 -18.30
N ALA A 143 11.19 0.22 -18.15
CA ALA A 143 12.32 0.22 -19.07
C ALA A 143 11.94 -0.27 -20.49
N TRP A 144 10.80 -0.96 -20.64
CA TRP A 144 10.19 -1.25 -21.93
C TRP A 144 9.09 -0.22 -22.22
N PRO A 145 9.29 0.76 -23.11
CA PRO A 145 8.28 1.77 -23.35
C PRO A 145 7.06 1.14 -24.04
N SER A 146 6.03 0.87 -23.26
CA SER A 146 4.66 0.84 -23.77
C SER A 146 4.30 2.28 -24.06
N GLN A 147 4.43 2.67 -25.32
CA GLN A 147 3.90 3.93 -25.83
C GLN A 147 2.38 3.88 -25.71
N THR A 148 1.83 4.31 -24.57
CA THR A 148 0.49 4.89 -24.56
C THR A 148 0.61 6.28 -25.19
N PRO A 149 -0.11 6.57 -26.29
CA PRO A 149 -0.22 7.92 -26.78
C PRO A 149 -0.86 8.75 -25.66
N VAL A 150 -0.16 9.79 -25.23
CA VAL A 150 -0.76 10.87 -24.46
C VAL A 150 -1.67 11.56 -25.47
N ASP A 151 -2.97 11.28 -25.41
CA ASP A 151 -3.95 12.01 -26.20
C ASP A 151 -4.00 13.43 -25.60
N GLU A 152 -3.30 14.36 -26.26
CA GLU A 152 -3.47 15.79 -26.04
C GLU A 152 -4.87 16.18 -26.52
N THR A 153 -5.89 15.94 -25.70
CA THR A 153 -7.22 16.50 -25.94
C THR A 153 -7.28 17.93 -25.42
N ASP A 154 -6.96 18.83 -26.33
CA ASP A 154 -7.71 20.06 -26.66
C ASP A 154 -8.31 20.85 -25.49
N THR A 155 -7.63 21.94 -25.15
CA THR A 155 -8.01 22.97 -24.20
C THR A 155 -9.35 23.60 -24.56
N LYS A 156 -10.44 23.09 -23.99
CA LYS A 156 -11.74 23.78 -23.97
C LYS A 156 -11.74 24.81 -22.85
N PRO A 157 -12.18 26.06 -23.06
CA PRO A 157 -12.34 27.02 -21.97
C PRO A 157 -13.53 26.57 -21.12
N ALA A 158 -13.25 25.89 -20.02
CA ALA A 158 -14.26 25.46 -19.07
C ALA A 158 -14.68 26.64 -18.18
N SER A 159 -15.99 26.77 -17.98
CA SER A 159 -16.59 27.46 -16.83
C SER A 159 -15.87 27.08 -15.53
N PRO A 160 -15.86 27.93 -14.48
CA PRO A 160 -15.23 27.55 -13.21
C PRO A 160 -15.88 26.27 -12.69
N SER A 161 -15.16 25.15 -12.81
CA SER A 161 -15.53 23.87 -12.21
C SER A 161 -15.45 24.04 -10.69
N PRO A 162 -16.43 23.51 -9.94
CA PRO A 162 -16.38 23.59 -8.50
C PRO A 162 -15.14 22.84 -7.99
N ARG A 163 -14.46 23.41 -6.99
CA ARG A 163 -13.34 22.73 -6.35
C ARG A 163 -13.85 21.77 -5.29
N TYR A 164 -13.24 20.60 -5.20
CA TYR A 164 -13.61 19.58 -4.24
C TYR A 164 -12.46 19.31 -3.29
N HIS A 165 -12.78 18.68 -2.18
CA HIS A 165 -11.79 18.03 -1.34
C HIS A 165 -12.23 16.63 -0.94
N ALA A 166 -11.25 15.80 -0.59
CA ALA A 166 -11.48 14.43 -0.16
C ALA A 166 -10.57 14.10 1.00
N LEU A 167 -11.09 13.27 1.90
CA LEU A 167 -10.32 12.72 3.00
C LEU A 167 -10.56 11.21 3.10
N LEU A 168 -9.46 10.47 3.15
CA LEU A 168 -9.46 9.03 3.23
C LEU A 168 -8.60 8.60 4.41
N THR A 169 -9.02 7.55 5.09
CA THR A 169 -8.24 6.92 6.17
C THR A 169 -8.06 5.45 5.89
N SER A 170 -6.90 4.90 6.18
CA SER A 170 -6.65 3.46 6.18
C SER A 170 -5.99 3.05 7.48
N HIS A 171 -5.90 1.75 7.73
CA HIS A 171 -5.21 1.25 8.92
C HIS A 171 -3.73 1.72 8.94
N HIS A 172 -3.07 1.75 7.77
CA HIS A 172 -1.74 2.32 7.62
C HIS A 172 -1.40 2.72 6.18
N LEU A 173 -0.48 3.67 6.01
CA LEU A 173 0.16 4.01 4.73
C LEU A 173 1.68 3.82 4.85
N ILE A 174 2.14 2.58 4.70
CA ILE A 174 3.58 2.23 4.85
C ILE A 174 4.21 1.95 3.49
N SER A 175 3.49 1.28 2.59
CA SER A 175 3.96 0.90 1.25
C SER A 175 4.57 2.10 0.50
N PRO A 176 5.88 2.06 0.20
CA PRO A 176 6.53 3.11 -0.58
C PRO A 176 6.00 3.23 -2.00
N ASN A 177 5.51 2.13 -2.58
CA ASN A 177 4.87 2.16 -3.89
C ASN A 177 3.61 3.01 -3.85
N LYS A 178 2.72 2.79 -2.87
CA LYS A 178 1.54 3.64 -2.68
C LYS A 178 1.92 5.10 -2.44
N ARG A 179 2.93 5.36 -1.61
CA ARG A 179 3.41 6.73 -1.33
C ARG A 179 3.89 7.41 -2.62
N ARG A 180 4.65 6.71 -3.45
CA ARG A 180 5.12 7.18 -4.76
C ARG A 180 3.95 7.42 -5.71
N SER A 181 3.00 6.49 -5.80
CA SER A 181 1.78 6.66 -6.61
C SER A 181 0.98 7.88 -6.19
N LEU A 182 0.75 8.08 -4.88
CA LEU A 182 0.05 9.25 -4.36
C LEU A 182 0.74 10.56 -4.73
N GLN A 183 2.08 10.63 -4.63
CA GLN A 183 2.87 11.80 -5.02
C GLN A 183 2.83 12.05 -6.54
N ASN A 184 2.86 10.99 -7.35
CA ASN A 184 2.83 11.11 -8.81
C ASN A 184 1.44 11.57 -9.29
N TRP A 185 0.37 10.98 -8.74
CA TRP A 185 -1.00 11.37 -9.09
C TRP A 185 -1.34 12.76 -8.61
N SER A 186 -0.92 13.16 -7.40
CA SER A 186 -1.17 14.52 -6.93
C SER A 186 -0.52 15.57 -7.83
N THR A 187 0.69 15.29 -8.33
CA THR A 187 1.37 16.17 -9.29
C THR A 187 0.67 16.18 -10.64
N SER A 188 0.30 15.01 -11.17
CA SER A 188 -0.28 14.87 -12.51
C SER A 188 -1.70 15.43 -12.60
N LEU A 189 -2.46 15.34 -11.51
CA LEU A 189 -3.83 15.83 -11.39
C LEU A 189 -3.90 17.24 -10.75
N SER A 190 -2.77 17.94 -10.64
CA SER A 190 -2.70 19.31 -10.08
C SER A 190 -3.34 19.47 -8.69
N LEU A 191 -3.24 18.43 -7.85
CA LEU A 191 -3.85 18.39 -6.52
C LEU A 191 -2.92 18.92 -5.44
N SER A 192 -3.50 19.61 -4.47
CA SER A 192 -2.84 19.94 -3.20
C SER A 192 -3.39 19.08 -2.06
N GLY A 193 -2.64 18.97 -0.97
CA GLY A 193 -3.04 18.19 0.19
C GLY A 193 -1.86 17.43 0.81
N PHE A 194 -2.16 16.32 1.45
CA PHE A 194 -1.13 15.55 2.15
C PHE A 194 -1.43 14.05 2.22
N ALA A 195 -0.37 13.27 2.41
CA ALA A 195 -0.47 11.90 2.87
C ALA A 195 0.31 11.72 4.17
N LYS A 196 -0.38 11.30 5.23
CA LYS A 196 0.23 10.89 6.48
C LYS A 196 0.63 9.42 6.40
N VAL A 197 1.93 9.16 6.49
CA VAL A 197 2.51 7.82 6.41
C VAL A 197 2.55 7.11 7.77
N GLY A 198 2.65 5.79 7.77
CA GLY A 198 2.58 4.96 8.97
C GLY A 198 1.15 4.78 9.49
N TYR A 199 0.97 4.72 10.82
CA TYR A 199 -0.29 4.39 11.50
C TYR A 199 -0.94 5.61 12.20
N PRO A 200 -2.25 5.88 12.02
CA PRO A 200 -3.06 5.41 10.89
C PRO A 200 -2.57 6.04 9.56
N GLY A 201 -3.02 5.51 8.43
CA GLY A 201 -2.85 6.19 7.14
C GLY A 201 -3.94 7.25 6.96
N VAL A 202 -3.56 8.48 6.60
CA VAL A 202 -4.52 9.57 6.34
C VAL A 202 -4.14 10.24 5.02
N ILE A 203 -5.09 10.46 4.13
CA ILE A 203 -4.86 11.07 2.82
C ILE A 203 -5.89 12.16 2.63
N TYR A 204 -5.41 13.38 2.41
CA TYR A 204 -6.23 14.54 2.11
C TYR A 204 -5.84 15.08 0.75
N ALA A 205 -6.83 15.37 -0.10
CA ALA A 205 -6.61 15.96 -1.42
C ALA A 205 -7.65 17.04 -1.69
N GLU A 206 -7.26 18.12 -2.35
CA GLU A 206 -8.15 19.16 -2.86
C GLU A 206 -7.68 19.63 -4.25
N GLY A 207 -8.63 20.05 -5.08
CA GLY A 207 -8.38 20.42 -6.47
C GLY A 207 -9.68 20.62 -7.24
N GLN A 208 -9.64 20.53 -8.57
CA GLN A 208 -10.87 20.52 -9.35
C GLN A 208 -11.67 19.25 -9.06
N LYS A 209 -12.99 19.33 -9.20
CA LYS A 209 -13.89 18.19 -8.96
C LYS A 209 -13.42 16.92 -9.66
N GLU A 210 -13.18 17.02 -10.96
CA GLU A 210 -12.86 15.87 -11.81
C GLU A 210 -11.53 15.22 -11.38
N GLU A 211 -10.53 16.04 -11.07
CA GLU A 211 -9.20 15.62 -10.61
C GLU A 211 -9.26 14.91 -9.25
N VAL A 212 -10.06 15.44 -8.31
CA VAL A 212 -10.24 14.85 -6.98
C VAL A 212 -11.00 13.53 -7.07
N GLU A 213 -12.07 13.46 -7.86
CA GLU A 213 -12.84 12.23 -8.06
C GLU A 213 -11.98 11.14 -8.72
N GLU A 214 -11.18 11.51 -9.72
CA GLU A 214 -10.23 10.61 -10.39
C GLU A 214 -9.16 10.08 -9.42
N PHE A 215 -8.54 10.98 -8.64
CA PHE A 215 -7.56 10.60 -7.62
C PHE A 215 -8.15 9.64 -6.59
N VAL A 216 -9.35 9.92 -6.08
CA VAL A 216 -10.06 9.00 -5.16
C VAL A 216 -10.30 7.65 -5.82
N GLY A 217 -10.62 7.63 -7.12
CA GLY A 217 -10.73 6.42 -7.93
C GLY A 217 -9.44 5.59 -7.92
N TYR A 218 -8.30 6.23 -8.23
CA TYR A 218 -6.98 5.57 -8.19
C TYR A 218 -6.62 5.06 -6.81
N VAL A 219 -6.88 5.85 -5.76
CA VAL A 219 -6.63 5.43 -4.38
C VAL A 219 -7.45 4.21 -4.02
N LYS A 220 -8.75 4.17 -4.34
CA LYS A 220 -9.63 3.02 -4.07
C LYS A 220 -9.25 1.76 -4.84
N ALA A 221 -8.60 1.89 -5.99
CA ALA A 221 -8.20 0.75 -6.80
C ALA A 221 -7.02 -0.04 -6.18
N MET A 222 -6.21 0.59 -5.33
CA MET A 222 -5.11 -0.07 -4.61
C MET A 222 -5.65 -0.98 -3.48
N GLN A 223 -4.87 -2.00 -3.06
CA GLN A 223 -5.28 -2.91 -1.97
C GLN A 223 -4.99 -2.30 -0.61
N TRP A 224 -5.98 -2.03 0.24
CA TRP A 224 -5.78 -1.42 1.57
C TRP A 224 -6.38 -2.24 2.70
N LEU A 225 -5.76 -2.17 3.89
CA LEU A 225 -6.44 -2.57 5.12
C LEU A 225 -7.34 -1.44 5.62
N ALA A 226 -8.64 -1.72 5.75
CA ALA A 226 -9.65 -0.83 6.31
C ALA A 226 -9.67 0.59 5.69
N LEU A 227 -9.51 0.73 4.37
CA LEU A 227 -9.69 2.02 3.70
C LEU A 227 -11.14 2.50 3.87
N ARG A 228 -11.28 3.75 4.31
CA ARG A 228 -12.55 4.47 4.41
C ARG A 228 -12.41 5.80 3.70
N VAL A 229 -13.26 6.04 2.71
CA VAL A 229 -13.50 7.38 2.18
C VAL A 229 -14.38 8.09 3.20
N ARG A 230 -13.87 9.13 3.84
CA ARG A 230 -14.60 9.88 4.88
C ARG A 230 -15.58 10.85 4.25
N PHE A 231 -15.11 11.60 3.27
CA PHE A 231 -15.92 12.47 2.42
C PHE A 231 -15.22 12.72 1.09
N VAL A 232 -16.04 13.10 0.12
CA VAL A 232 -15.65 13.76 -1.13
C VAL A 232 -16.72 14.82 -1.33
N GLU A 233 -16.39 16.08 -1.07
CA GLU A 233 -17.38 17.17 -1.03
C GLU A 233 -16.84 18.46 -1.65
N GLU A 234 -17.77 19.32 -2.03
CA GLU A 234 -17.48 20.61 -2.65
C GLU A 234 -16.92 21.61 -1.63
N LEU A 235 -15.87 22.33 -2.03
CA LEU A 235 -15.30 23.40 -1.22
C LEU A 235 -16.21 24.64 -1.27
N PRO A 236 -16.52 25.25 -0.11
CA PRO A 236 -17.28 26.48 -0.08
C PRO A 236 -16.60 27.61 -0.88
N GLU A 237 -17.39 28.41 -1.61
CA GLU A 237 -16.90 29.45 -2.53
C GLU A 237 -15.90 30.44 -1.87
N TYR A 238 -16.07 30.77 -0.59
CA TYR A 238 -15.19 31.69 0.12
C TYR A 238 -13.77 31.13 0.41
N GLU A 239 -13.57 29.82 0.28
CA GLU A 239 -12.27 29.16 0.51
C GLU A 239 -11.45 29.03 -0.78
N THR A 240 -12.10 29.18 -1.93
CA THR A 240 -11.47 29.09 -3.26
C THR A 240 -10.59 30.31 -3.61
N SER A 241 -10.72 31.42 -2.88
CA SER A 241 -9.99 32.68 -3.15
C SER A 241 -8.69 32.84 -2.36
N SER A 242 -8.33 31.87 -1.52
CA SER A 242 -7.05 31.88 -0.81
C SER A 242 -5.95 31.40 -1.76
N SER A 243 -4.92 32.25 -1.96
CA SER A 243 -3.89 32.14 -3.02
C SER A 243 -3.43 30.70 -3.32
N ASP A 244 -3.87 30.20 -4.48
CA ASP A 244 -3.63 28.85 -5.02
C ASP A 244 -2.13 28.53 -5.25
N HIS A 245 -1.27 29.54 -5.21
CA HIS A 245 0.14 29.45 -5.62
C HIS A 245 1.09 28.81 -4.61
N ASP A 246 0.65 28.50 -3.38
CA ASP A 246 1.54 27.98 -2.32
C ASP A 246 1.07 26.64 -1.73
N ARG A 247 0.10 25.98 -2.37
CA ARG A 247 -0.45 24.72 -1.90
C ARG A 247 0.19 23.56 -2.66
N ARG A 248 1.13 22.88 -2.00
CA ARG A 248 1.85 21.72 -2.54
C ARG A 248 1.44 20.44 -1.81
N TRP A 249 1.43 19.32 -2.53
CA TRP A 249 1.36 18.00 -1.91
C TRP A 249 2.51 17.76 -0.92
N MET A 250 2.21 17.30 0.28
CA MET A 250 3.22 17.01 1.31
C MET A 250 3.04 15.65 1.98
N GLU A 251 4.13 15.13 2.55
CA GLU A 251 4.10 13.91 3.35
C GLU A 251 4.18 14.26 4.84
N CYS A 252 3.19 13.80 5.62
CA CYS A 252 3.16 13.98 7.07
C CYS A 252 3.66 12.69 7.75
N GLN A 253 4.50 12.83 8.77
CA GLN A 253 4.95 11.69 9.58
C GLN A 253 4.06 11.49 10.81
N LYS A 254 3.57 12.58 11.39
CA LYS A 254 2.83 12.58 12.65
C LYS A 254 1.39 13.03 12.47
N VAL A 255 0.51 12.54 13.34
CA VAL A 255 -0.89 12.99 13.40
C VAL A 255 -0.96 14.48 13.79
N SER A 256 -0.02 15.00 14.57
CA SER A 256 0.06 16.43 14.88
C SER A 256 0.22 17.29 13.63
N GLU A 257 1.03 16.85 12.66
CA GLU A 257 1.25 17.57 11.39
C GLU A 257 -0.04 17.59 10.56
N VAL A 258 -0.82 16.51 10.57
CA VAL A 258 -2.16 16.46 9.94
C VAL A 258 -3.10 17.49 10.57
N VAL A 259 -3.15 17.55 11.90
CA VAL A 259 -4.02 18.50 12.62
C VAL A 259 -3.57 19.94 12.37
N GLU A 260 -2.26 20.21 12.38
CA GLU A 260 -1.69 21.52 12.07
C GLU A 260 -2.03 21.97 10.64
N GLU A 261 -1.92 21.07 9.66
CA GLU A 261 -2.22 21.39 8.27
C GLU A 261 -3.72 21.61 8.06
N MET A 262 -4.58 20.77 8.64
CA MET A 262 -6.03 20.99 8.59
C MET A 262 -6.43 22.26 9.33
N ARG A 263 -5.76 22.64 10.42
CA ARG A 263 -5.96 23.94 11.10
C ARG A 263 -5.54 25.11 10.22
N ARG A 264 -4.42 25.00 9.50
CA ARG A 264 -3.96 26.01 8.52
C ARG A 264 -5.01 26.24 7.42
N LEU A 265 -5.71 25.18 7.03
CA LEU A 265 -6.82 25.23 6.06
C LEU A 265 -8.15 25.69 6.68
N GLY A 266 -8.24 25.90 8.00
CA GLY A 266 -9.48 26.24 8.69
C GLY A 266 -10.44 25.04 8.89
N ARG A 267 -9.96 23.82 8.68
CA ARG A 267 -10.74 22.57 8.57
C ARG A 267 -10.37 21.53 9.64
N GLU A 268 -9.80 21.97 10.76
CA GLU A 268 -9.37 21.09 11.86
C GLU A 268 -10.49 20.18 12.38
N GLN A 269 -11.73 20.68 12.43
CA GLN A 269 -12.87 19.92 12.93
C GLN A 269 -13.10 18.62 12.14
N LEU A 270 -12.85 18.63 10.82
CA LEU A 270 -13.03 17.45 9.97
C LEU A 270 -12.17 16.27 10.45
N VAL A 271 -10.94 16.52 10.92
CA VAL A 271 -10.06 15.45 11.41
C VAL A 271 -10.31 15.12 12.89
N VAL A 272 -10.59 16.11 13.72
CA VAL A 272 -10.82 15.92 15.16
C VAL A 272 -12.10 15.15 15.44
N GLU A 273 -13.20 15.44 14.75
CA GLU A 273 -14.48 14.72 14.90
C GLU A 273 -14.36 13.24 14.55
N MET A 274 -13.39 12.89 13.71
CA MET A 274 -13.11 11.51 13.32
C MET A 274 -12.09 10.81 14.22
N GLY A 275 -11.69 11.43 15.34
CA GLY A 275 -10.75 10.89 16.32
C GLY A 275 -9.28 10.99 15.90
N ILE A 276 -8.97 11.69 14.81
CA ILE A 276 -7.59 11.93 14.36
C ILE A 276 -7.03 13.09 15.18
N GLY A 277 -6.12 12.79 16.11
CA GLY A 277 -5.49 13.79 16.99
C GLY A 277 -5.97 13.76 18.45
N SER A 278 -6.95 12.93 18.78
CA SER A 278 -7.47 12.79 20.16
C SER A 278 -6.58 11.91 21.06
N ALA A 279 -5.61 11.19 20.49
CA ALA A 279 -4.64 10.38 21.23
C ALA A 279 -3.43 11.23 21.68
N GLY A 280 -3.66 12.08 22.67
CA GLY A 280 -2.61 12.91 23.28
C GLY A 280 -2.98 13.57 24.61
N SER A 281 -4.19 13.31 25.14
CA SER A 281 -4.59 13.74 26.48
C SER A 281 -5.06 12.55 27.29
N ARG A 282 -4.11 11.72 27.74
CA ARG A 282 -4.18 10.96 28.98
C ARG A 282 -2.80 10.43 29.36
#